data_AF-R6N6D4-F1
#
_entry.id   AF-R6N6D4-F1
#
_cell.length_a   1.000
_cell.length_b   1.000
_cell.length_c   1.000
_cell.angle_alpha   90.00
_cell.angle_beta   90.00
_cell.angle_gamma   90.00
#
_symmetry.space_group_name_H-M   'P 1'
#
loop_
_entity.id
_entity.type
_entity.pdbx_description
1 polymer ?
#
loop_
_entity_poly.entity_id
_entity_poly.type
_entity_poly.pdbx_seq_one_letter_code
_entity_poly.pdbx_strand_id
1 'polypeptide(L)'
;MALFLLITYIVIFTFQIILFVITIRKKTKKLWRILFSSELIPLLISIGLMIYFNNLPGYGFMPGLTYLGEILFSFGAVVLYCISFLISICSYIAISYKQRKR
;
A
#
# COMPACT_ATOMS: atom_id res chain seq x y z
N MET A 1 0.91 19.13 6.24
CA MET A 1 0.41 17.78 6.54
C MET A 1 0.50 16.88 5.31
N ALA A 2 -0.12 17.26 4.19
CA ALA A 2 -0.06 16.54 2.92
C ALA A 2 1.35 16.09 2.45
N LEU A 3 2.36 16.96 2.47
CA LEU A 3 3.73 16.59 2.06
C LEU A 3 4.35 15.51 2.95
N PHE A 4 4.07 15.55 4.26
CA PHE A 4 4.55 14.54 5.19
C PHE A 4 3.89 13.18 4.90
N LEU A 5 2.58 13.17 4.61
CA LEU A 5 1.87 11.95 4.18
C LEU A 5 2.46 11.38 2.89
N LEU A 6 2.70 12.24 1.89
CA LEU A 6 3.31 11.83 0.63
C LEU A 6 4.68 11.18 0.83
N ILE A 7 5.58 11.83 1.59
CA ILE A 7 6.91 11.28 1.90
C ILE A 7 6.76 9.94 2.62
N THR A 8 5.87 9.85 3.61
CA THR A 8 5.61 8.61 4.35
C THR A 8 5.16 7.48 3.42
N TYR A 9 4.25 7.75 2.49
CA TYR A 9 3.80 6.74 1.51
C TYR A 9 4.93 6.29 0.58
N ILE A 10 5.76 7.21 0.09
CA ILE A 10 6.91 6.87 -0.78
C ILE A 10 7.91 5.98 -0.03
N VAL A 11 8.19 6.28 1.24
CA VAL A 11 9.11 5.48 2.06
C VAL A 11 8.56 4.07 2.29
N ILE A 12 7.27 3.95 2.66
CA ILE A 12 6.60 2.65 2.86
C ILE A 12 6.59 1.84 1.56
N PHE A 13 6.27 2.48 0.43
CA PHE A 13 6.24 1.84 -0.88
C PHE A 13 7.62 1.33 -1.29
N THR A 14 8.67 2.12 -1.07
CA THR A 14 10.05 1.70 -1.34
C THR A 14 10.45 0.51 -0.48
N PHE A 15 10.09 0.51 0.80
CA PHE A 15 10.32 -0.62 1.70
C PHE A 15 9.59 -1.89 1.26
N GLN A 16 8.34 -1.77 0.80
CA GLN A 16 7.58 -2.90 0.22
C GLN A 16 8.27 -3.48 -1.01
N ILE A 17 8.77 -2.66 -1.93
CA ILE A 17 9.49 -3.14 -3.12
C ILE A 17 10.75 -3.94 -2.71
N ILE A 18 11.51 -3.44 -1.74
CA ILE A 18 12.71 -4.14 -1.26
C ILE A 18 12.33 -5.52 -0.66
N LEU A 19 11.30 -5.56 0.18
CA LEU A 19 10.80 -6.81 0.76
C LEU A 19 10.28 -7.78 -0.32
N PHE A 20 9.61 -7.26 -1.34
CA PHE A 20 9.11 -8.04 -2.47
C PHE A 20 10.24 -8.74 -3.23
N VAL A 21 11.30 -7.99 -3.56
CA VAL A 21 12.49 -8.54 -4.24
C VAL A 21 13.16 -9.62 -3.40
N ILE A 22 13.31 -9.42 -2.09
CA ILE A 22 13.89 -10.42 -1.18
C ILE A 22 13.02 -11.68 -1.13
N THR A 23 11.70 -11.52 -1.09
CA THR A 23 10.74 -12.62 -1.00
C THR A 23 10.78 -13.50 -2.25
N ILE A 24 10.85 -12.90 -3.44
CA ILE A 24 11.02 -13.63 -4.70
C ILE A 24 12.35 -14.41 -4.73
N ARG A 25 13.44 -13.83 -4.23
CA ARG A 25 14.76 -14.49 -4.22
C ARG A 25 14.81 -15.69 -3.28
N LYS A 26 14.33 -15.55 -2.04
CA LYS A 26 14.42 -16.62 -1.02
C LYS A 26 13.33 -17.68 -1.13
N LYS A 27 12.21 -17.42 -1.85
CA LYS A 27 11.11 -18.36 -2.14
C LYS A 27 10.57 -19.13 -0.93
N THR A 28 10.64 -18.55 0.27
CA THR A 28 10.26 -19.24 1.51
C THR A 28 8.81 -18.91 1.86
N LYS A 29 7.97 -19.92 2.15
CA LYS A 29 6.54 -19.72 2.49
C LYS A 29 6.31 -18.76 3.67
N LYS A 30 7.22 -18.73 4.64
CA LYS A 30 7.17 -17.82 5.80
C LYS A 30 7.34 -16.35 5.38
N LEU A 31 8.23 -16.07 4.42
CA LEU A 31 8.47 -14.71 3.92
C LEU A 31 7.29 -14.19 3.09
N TRP A 32 6.65 -15.06 2.30
CA TRP A 32 5.41 -14.70 1.59
C TRP A 32 4.31 -14.24 2.56
N ARG A 33 4.12 -14.93 3.69
CA ARG A 33 3.17 -14.50 4.73
C ARG A 33 3.52 -13.12 5.30
N ILE A 34 4.80 -12.87 5.58
CA ILE A 34 5.27 -11.58 6.11
C ILE A 34 5.04 -10.47 5.09
N LEU A 35 5.36 -10.73 3.81
CA LEU A 35 5.13 -9.80 2.71
C LEU A 35 3.65 -9.41 2.63
N PHE A 36 2.74 -10.39 2.57
CA PHE A 36 1.31 -10.13 2.50
C PHE A 36 0.79 -9.32 3.70
N SER A 37 1.25 -9.62 4.91
CA SER A 37 0.90 -8.80 6.09
C SER A 37 1.45 -7.38 5.98
N SER A 38 2.68 -7.22 5.48
CA SER A 38 3.31 -5.90 5.28
C SER A 38 2.69 -5.07 4.15
N GLU A 39 1.98 -5.71 3.21
CA GLU A 39 1.22 -5.03 2.16
C GLU A 39 -0.19 -4.65 2.63
N LEU A 40 -0.85 -5.55 3.39
CA LEU A 40 -2.20 -5.33 3.90
C LEU A 40 -2.29 -4.21 4.94
N ILE A 41 -1.35 -4.15 5.89
CA ILE A 41 -1.36 -3.15 6.97
C ILE A 41 -1.36 -1.70 6.40
N PRO A 42 -0.41 -1.30 5.55
CA PRO A 42 -0.39 0.05 5.00
C PRO A 42 -1.55 0.34 4.04
N LEU A 43 -2.09 -0.68 3.37
CA LEU A 43 -3.31 -0.54 2.56
C LEU A 43 -4.51 -0.17 3.46
N LEU A 44 -4.72 -0.91 4.55
CA LEU A 44 -5.76 -0.64 5.56
C LEU A 44 -5.60 0.76 6.18
N ILE A 45 -4.37 1.13 6.55
CA ILE A 45 -4.07 2.46 7.09
C ILE A 45 -4.39 3.55 6.07
N SER A 46 -4.07 3.35 4.79
CA SER A 46 -4.32 4.34 3.74
C SER A 46 -5.81 4.55 3.47
N ILE A 47 -6.61 3.47 3.52
CA ILE A 47 -8.08 3.56 3.44
C ILE A 47 -8.64 4.29 4.67
N GLY A 48 -8.16 3.95 5.87
CA GLY A 48 -8.58 4.60 7.10
C GLY A 48 -8.27 6.10 7.10
N LEU A 49 -7.08 6.49 6.62
CA LEU A 49 -6.69 7.90 6.46
C LEU A 49 -7.56 8.61 5.42
N MET A 50 -7.87 7.96 4.30
CA MET A 50 -8.75 8.54 3.27
C MET A 50 -10.14 8.86 3.86
N ILE A 51 -10.74 7.93 4.60
CA ILE A 51 -12.04 8.12 5.25
C ILE A 51 -11.95 9.21 6.33
N TYR A 52 -10.85 9.22 7.10
CA TYR A 52 -10.62 10.21 8.14
C TYR A 52 -10.55 11.64 7.57
N PHE A 53 -9.72 11.86 6.54
CA PHE A 53 -9.61 13.17 5.88
C PHE A 53 -10.88 13.59 5.15
N ASN A 54 -11.67 12.65 4.64
CA ASN A 54 -12.95 12.94 4.00
C ASN A 54 -14.06 13.36 4.98
N ASN A 55 -13.99 12.90 6.24
CA ASN A 55 -15.01 13.17 7.26
C ASN A 55 -14.66 14.34 8.19
N LEU A 56 -13.46 14.92 8.06
CA LEU A 56 -13.04 16.06 8.86
C LEU A 56 -13.84 17.32 8.46
N PRO A 57 -14.42 18.06 9.42
CA PRO A 57 -15.01 19.36 9.12
C PRO A 57 -13.88 20.29 8.65
N GLY A 58 -14.00 20.79 7.42
CA GLY A 58 -12.99 21.70 6.90
C GLY A 58 -12.96 23.04 7.64
N TYR A 59 -11.85 23.75 7.47
CA TYR A 59 -11.61 25.04 8.11
C TYR A 59 -11.63 26.15 7.05
N GLY A 60 -12.33 27.26 7.32
CA GLY A 60 -12.36 28.46 6.46
C GLY A 60 -13.54 28.54 5.47
N PHE A 61 -13.43 29.40 4.45
CA PHE A 61 -14.50 29.75 3.49
C PHE A 61 -14.95 28.60 2.58
N MET A 62 -14.12 27.56 2.39
CA MET A 62 -14.43 26.39 1.56
C MET A 62 -13.99 25.10 2.26
N PRO A 63 -14.76 24.63 3.26
CA PRO A 63 -14.35 23.52 4.12
C PRO A 63 -14.19 22.18 3.36
N GLY A 64 -14.94 21.96 2.29
CA GLY A 64 -14.79 20.74 1.47
C GLY A 64 -13.47 20.65 0.69
N LEU A 65 -12.72 21.75 0.55
CA LEU A 65 -11.46 21.80 -0.21
C LEU A 65 -10.21 21.71 0.68
N THR A 66 -10.35 21.88 1.99
CA THR A 66 -9.22 22.04 2.92
C THR A 66 -8.31 20.81 2.96
N TYR A 67 -8.87 19.60 2.76
CA TYR A 67 -8.15 18.32 2.82
C TYR A 67 -8.04 17.60 1.47
N LEU A 68 -8.33 18.30 0.36
CA LEU A 68 -8.40 17.69 -0.96
C LEU A 68 -7.06 17.07 -1.38
N GLY A 69 -5.95 17.71 -1.01
CA GLY A 69 -4.60 17.19 -1.25
C GLY A 69 -4.31 15.89 -0.49
N GLU A 70 -4.67 15.82 0.79
CA GLU A 70 -4.54 14.62 1.62
C GLU A 70 -5.38 13.46 1.09
N ILE A 71 -6.64 13.73 0.71
CA ILE A 71 -7.53 12.74 0.12
C ILE A 71 -6.97 12.21 -1.20
N LEU A 72 -6.47 13.08 -2.08
CA LEU A 72 -5.86 12.68 -3.36
C LEU A 72 -4.60 11.83 -3.14
N PHE A 73 -3.72 12.20 -2.20
CA PHE A 73 -2.52 11.43 -1.92
C PHE A 73 -2.85 10.07 -1.28
N SER A 74 -3.80 10.01 -0.35
CA SER A 74 -4.25 8.74 0.23
C SER A 74 -4.93 7.85 -0.82
N PHE A 75 -5.75 8.43 -1.72
CA PHE A 75 -6.36 7.68 -2.82
C PHE A 75 -5.31 7.12 -3.77
N GLY A 76 -4.33 7.94 -4.18
CA GLY A 76 -3.20 7.49 -5.00
C GLY A 76 -2.40 6.36 -4.33
N ALA A 77 -2.14 6.48 -3.02
CA ALA A 77 -1.46 5.44 -2.26
C ALA A 77 -2.26 4.13 -2.21
N VAL A 78 -3.59 4.19 -2.00
CA VAL A 78 -4.48 3.02 -2.04
C VAL A 78 -4.40 2.33 -3.40
N VAL A 79 -4.49 3.07 -4.50
CA VAL A 79 -4.38 2.52 -5.86
C VAL A 79 -3.03 1.82 -6.06
N LEU A 80 -1.93 2.47 -5.68
CA LEU A 80 -0.58 1.91 -5.82
C LEU A 80 -0.41 0.63 -4.97
N TYR A 81 -0.85 0.64 -3.72
CA TYR A 81 -0.77 -0.55 -2.85
C TYR A 81 -1.65 -1.69 -3.34
N CYS A 82 -2.84 -1.40 -3.89
CA CYS A 82 -3.67 -2.42 -4.53
C CYS A 82 -2.98 -3.07 -5.73
N ILE A 83 -2.34 -2.27 -6.59
CA ILE A 83 -1.59 -2.79 -7.74
C ILE A 83 -0.42 -3.67 -7.27
N SER A 84 0.38 -3.20 -6.31
CA SER A 84 1.48 -3.99 -5.73
C SER A 84 0.99 -5.31 -5.14
N PHE A 85 -0.11 -5.27 -4.39
CA PHE A 85 -0.71 -6.46 -3.80
C PHE A 85 -1.19 -7.47 -4.85
N LEU A 86 -1.80 -7.01 -5.96
CA LEU A 86 -2.16 -7.88 -7.07
C LEU A 86 -0.94 -8.55 -7.72
N ILE A 87 0.13 -7.78 -7.96
CA ILE A 87 1.40 -8.32 -8.49
C ILE A 87 1.99 -9.36 -7.54
N SER A 88 1.91 -9.12 -6.23
CA SER A 88 2.34 -10.02 -5.17
C SER A 88 1.57 -11.35 -5.19
N ILE A 89 0.23 -11.30 -5.30
CA ILE A 89 -0.61 -12.49 -5.46
C ILE A 89 -0.26 -13.26 -6.75
N CYS A 90 -0.19 -12.57 -7.88
CA CYS A 90 0.13 -13.20 -9.16
C CYS A 90 1.49 -13.92 -9.11
N SER A 91 2.49 -13.27 -8.50
CA SER A 91 3.84 -13.84 -8.33
C SER A 91 3.83 -15.07 -7.43
N TYR A 92 3.06 -15.04 -6.33
CA TYR A 92 2.89 -16.18 -5.44
C TYR A 92 2.27 -17.39 -6.15
N ILE A 93 1.20 -17.17 -6.93
CA ILE A 93 0.52 -18.22 -7.69
C ILE A 93 1.47 -18.81 -8.74
N ALA A 94 2.19 -17.97 -9.50
CA ALA A 94 3.12 -18.42 -10.53
C ALA A 94 4.24 -19.30 -9.96
N ILE A 95 4.82 -18.92 -8.83
CA ILE A 95 5.88 -19.71 -8.15
C ILE A 95 5.30 -21.01 -7.59
N SER A 96 4.11 -20.96 -6.98
CA SER A 96 3.44 -22.15 -6.44
C SER A 96 3.10 -23.16 -7.54
N TYR A 97 2.67 -22.69 -8.71
CA TYR A 97 2.40 -23.54 -9.87
C TYR A 97 3.67 -24.21 -10.39
N LYS A 98 4.79 -23.46 -10.48
CA LYS A 98 6.08 -23.99 -10.91
C LYS A 98 6.66 -25.02 -9.93
N GLN A 99 6.41 -24.88 -8.62
CA GLN A 99 6.79 -25.87 -7.62
C GLN A 99 5.95 -27.16 -7.68
N ARG A 100 4.68 -27.09 -8.10
CA ARG A 100 3.80 -28.26 -8.19
C ARG A 100 4.07 -29.16 -9.42
N LYS A 101 4.74 -28.60 -10.43
CA LYS A 101 5.05 -29.26 -11.72
C LYS A 101 6.46 -29.89 -11.75
N ARG A 102 7.27 -29.66 -10.72
CA ARG A 102 8.55 -30.33 -10.45
C ARG A 102 8.33 -31.41 -9.42
#